data_AF-A0A075I508-F1
#
_entry.id   AF-A0A075I508-F1
#
_cell.length_a   1.000
_cell.length_b   1.000
_cell.length_c   1.000
_cell.angle_alpha   90.00
_cell.angle_beta   90.00
_cell.angle_gamma   90.00
#
_symmetry.space_group_name_H-M   'P 1'
#
loop_
_entity.id
_entity.type
_entity.pdbx_description
1 polymer ?
#
loop_
_entity_poly.entity_id
_entity_poly.type
_entity_poly.pdbx_seq_one_letter_code
_entity_poly.pdbx_strand_id
1 'polypeptide(L)'
;MFSITIVSAFASAFVDNIPFTATMIPIVESISVDPMFAQNLTAFDYNPLWYALAFGADLGGNGTLIGASANLVAIAVAERFGYRIFFREFLIKGMPLMIITTLVAFGAFYVRVMYFP
;
A
#
# COMPACT_ATOMS: atom_id res chain seq x y z
N MET A 1 11.48 2.34 5.45
CA MET A 1 10.79 1.25 4.70
C MET A 1 9.53 0.80 5.42
N PHE A 2 9.61 0.09 6.56
CA PHE A 2 8.44 -0.42 7.29
C PHE A 2 7.35 0.64 7.53
N SER A 3 7.73 1.80 8.07
CA SER A 3 6.79 2.88 8.37
C SER A 3 6.06 3.38 7.12
N ILE A 4 6.78 3.52 6.00
CA ILE A 4 6.15 3.94 4.73
C ILE A 4 5.15 2.88 4.28
N THR A 5 5.51 1.60 4.29
CA THR A 5 4.60 0.53 3.85
C THR A 5 3.34 0.45 4.70
N ILE A 6 3.46 0.44 6.03
CA ILE A 6 2.30 0.30 6.93
C ILE A 6 1.43 1.55 6.91
N VAL A 7 2.02 2.75 7.00
CA VAL A 7 1.23 3.99 6.96
C VAL A 7 0.52 4.11 5.61
N SER A 8 1.20 3.77 4.52
CA SER A 8 0.60 3.77 3.18
C SER A 8 -0.53 2.75 3.05
N ALA A 9 -0.37 1.55 3.61
CA ALA A 9 -1.40 0.52 3.57
C ALA A 9 -2.67 0.94 4.31
N PHE A 10 -2.53 1.48 5.53
CA PHE A 10 -3.68 1.94 6.29
C PHE A 10 -4.31 3.21 5.71
N ALA A 11 -3.52 4.17 5.24
CA ALA A 11 -4.05 5.39 4.62
C ALA A 11 -4.77 5.07 3.31
N SER A 12 -4.16 4.25 2.44
CA SER A 12 -4.76 3.84 1.17
C SER A 12 -5.94 2.89 1.34
N ALA A 13 -6.15 2.31 2.52
CA ALA A 13 -7.38 1.58 2.80
C ALA A 13 -8.61 2.48 2.77
N PHE A 14 -8.47 3.79 3.00
CA PHE A 14 -9.57 4.75 3.02
C PHE A 14 -9.52 5.78 1.88
N VAL A 15 -8.33 5.98 1.30
CA VAL A 15 -8.10 6.89 0.18
C VAL A 15 -7.65 6.05 -1.02
N ASP A 16 -8.20 6.31 -2.20
CA ASP A 16 -7.79 5.59 -3.42
C ASP A 16 -6.26 5.66 -3.61
N ASN A 17 -5.67 4.57 -4.08
CA ASN A 17 -4.22 4.42 -4.20
C ASN A 17 -3.60 5.47 -5.13
N ILE A 18 -4.32 5.95 -6.15
CA ILE A 18 -3.82 6.98 -7.07
C ILE A 18 -3.60 8.33 -6.36
N PRO A 19 -4.63 8.98 -5.79
CA PRO A 19 -4.44 10.26 -5.10
C PRO A 19 -3.54 10.13 -3.88
N PHE A 20 -3.61 9.01 -3.14
CA PHE A 20 -2.71 8.79 -2.01
C PHE A 20 -1.24 8.75 -2.44
N THR A 21 -0.91 7.95 -3.47
CA THR A 21 0.46 7.85 -3.98
C THR A 21 0.96 9.21 -4.47
N ALA A 22 0.13 9.98 -5.17
CA ALA A 22 0.49 11.32 -5.63
C ALA A 22 0.89 12.25 -4.48
N THR A 23 0.22 12.17 -3.32
CA THR A 23 0.58 12.97 -2.13
C THR A 23 1.86 12.49 -1.46
N MET A 24 2.20 11.20 -1.60
CA MET A 24 3.40 10.60 -1.00
C MET A 24 4.67 10.81 -1.83
N ILE A 25 4.55 11.08 -3.13
CA ILE A 25 5.71 11.37 -4.01
C ILE A 25 6.65 12.42 -3.41
N PRO A 26 6.19 13.66 -3.07
CA PRO A 26 7.10 14.67 -2.51
C PRO A 26 7.65 14.28 -1.13
N ILE A 27 6.91 13.48 -0.35
CA ILE A 27 7.35 12.98 0.96
C ILE A 27 8.49 11.97 0.77
N VAL A 28 8.36 11.04 -0.17
CA VAL A 28 9.43 10.08 -0.48
C VAL A 28 10.66 10.82 -1.02
N GLU A 29 10.48 11.77 -1.94
CA GLU A 29 11.59 12.57 -2.50
C GLU A 29 12.35 13.33 -1.41
N SER A 30 11.63 14.03 -0.52
CA SER A 30 12.25 14.77 0.60
C SER A 30 13.01 13.87 1.57
N ILE A 31 12.46 12.71 1.94
CA ILE A 31 13.16 11.74 2.80
C ILE A 31 14.41 11.20 2.09
N SER A 32 14.35 11.05 0.76
CA SER A 32 15.43 10.45 -0.01
C SER A 32 16.68 11.32 -0.10
N VAL A 33 16.51 12.65 -0.02
CA VAL A 33 17.61 13.62 -0.05
C VAL A 33 18.04 14.07 1.35
N ASP A 34 17.30 13.70 2.40
CA ASP A 34 17.65 14.03 3.78
C ASP A 34 18.99 13.37 4.16
N PRO A 35 19.99 14.12 4.66
CA PRO A 35 21.30 13.59 5.03
C PRO A 35 21.26 12.41 6.00
N MET A 36 20.24 12.31 6.87
CA MET A 36 20.06 11.19 7.79
C MET A 36 19.79 9.86 7.07
N PHE A 37 19.18 9.91 5.88
CA PHE A 37 18.76 8.72 5.14
C PHE A 37 19.55 8.51 3.85
N ALA A 38 19.98 9.59 3.19
CA ALA A 38 20.63 9.56 1.89
C ALA A 38 21.84 8.61 1.83
N GLN A 39 22.71 8.62 2.86
CA GLN A 39 23.87 7.72 2.92
C GLN A 39 23.50 6.24 2.96
N ASN A 40 22.40 5.87 3.61
CA ASN A 40 21.93 4.50 3.64
C ASN A 40 21.32 4.10 2.28
N LEU A 41 20.72 5.05 1.57
CA LEU A 41 20.08 4.82 0.27
C LEU A 41 21.12 4.67 -0.85
N THR A 42 22.31 5.27 -0.75
CA THR A 42 23.38 5.08 -1.74
C THR A 42 23.95 3.67 -1.80
N ALA A 43 23.65 2.82 -0.81
CA ALA A 43 24.04 1.41 -0.80
C ALA A 43 23.23 0.55 -1.77
N PHE A 44 22.19 1.11 -2.39
CA PHE A 44 21.27 0.42 -3.28
C PHE A 44 21.30 1.07 -4.67
N ASP A 45 21.23 0.25 -5.74
CA ASP A 45 21.14 0.74 -7.13
C ASP A 45 19.78 1.41 -7.46
N TYR A 46 18.84 1.31 -6.53
CA TYR A 46 17.49 1.86 -6.61
C TYR A 46 17.08 2.39 -5.25
N ASN A 47 16.07 3.25 -5.20
CA ASN A 47 15.56 3.75 -3.94
C ASN A 47 14.47 2.82 -3.37
N PRO A 48 14.74 2.07 -2.28
CA PRO A 48 13.80 1.12 -1.70
C PRO A 48 12.54 1.79 -1.11
N LEU A 49 12.54 3.11 -0.87
CA LEU A 49 11.37 3.81 -0.35
C LEU A 49 10.20 3.84 -1.35
N TRP A 50 10.50 3.86 -2.66
CA TRP A 50 9.47 3.78 -3.70
C TRP A 50 8.74 2.43 -3.69
N TYR A 51 9.48 1.35 -3.52
CA TYR A 51 8.90 0.01 -3.39
C TYR A 51 8.09 -0.12 -2.10
N ALA A 52 8.59 0.45 -1.00
CA ALA A 52 7.86 0.48 0.26
C ALA A 52 6.51 1.20 0.12
N LEU A 53 6.47 2.32 -0.62
CA LEU A 53 5.23 3.04 -0.95
C LEU A 53 4.33 2.21 -1.87
N ALA A 54 4.86 1.64 -2.95
CA ALA A 54 4.09 0.86 -3.91
C ALA A 54 3.39 -0.34 -3.25
N PHE A 55 4.14 -1.15 -2.48
CA PHE A 55 3.56 -2.28 -1.75
C PHE A 55 2.50 -1.83 -0.74
N GLY A 56 2.73 -0.73 -0.04
CA GLY A 56 1.79 -0.19 0.93
C GLY A 56 0.51 0.31 0.27
N ALA A 57 0.63 1.24 -0.68
CA ALA A 57 -0.51 1.86 -1.34
C ALA A 57 -1.38 0.85 -2.11
N ASP A 58 -0.77 -0.02 -2.91
CA ASP A 58 -1.54 -0.96 -3.73
C ASP A 58 -2.24 -2.05 -2.91
N LEU A 59 -1.54 -2.64 -1.93
CA LEU A 59 -2.15 -3.66 -1.09
C LEU A 59 -3.14 -3.05 -0.08
N GLY A 60 -2.87 -1.82 0.37
CA GLY A 60 -3.73 -1.03 1.25
C GLY A 60 -5.14 -0.86 0.72
N GLY A 61 -5.29 -0.58 -0.58
CA GLY A 61 -6.59 -0.39 -1.24
C GLY A 61 -7.56 -1.57 -1.09
N ASN A 62 -7.07 -2.77 -0.77
CA ASN A 62 -7.91 -3.95 -0.50
C ASN A 62 -8.53 -3.96 0.90
N GLY A 63 -8.13 -3.05 1.78
CA GLY A 63 -8.55 -3.02 3.17
C GLY A 63 -10.01 -2.60 3.36
N THR A 64 -10.53 -1.72 2.50
CA THR A 64 -11.93 -1.31 2.54
C THR A 64 -12.55 -1.18 1.16
N LEU A 65 -13.88 -1.13 1.14
CA LEU A 65 -14.68 -1.01 -0.06
C LEU A 65 -14.38 0.26 -0.86
N ILE A 66 -13.98 1.35 -0.20
CA ILE A 66 -13.68 2.65 -0.83
C ILE A 66 -12.19 2.84 -1.12
N GLY A 67 -11.33 1.93 -0.67
CA GLY A 67 -9.87 2.05 -0.79
C GLY A 67 -9.36 1.93 -2.22
N ALA A 68 -10.15 1.40 -3.14
CA ALA A 68 -9.82 1.35 -4.55
C ALA A 68 -11.08 1.40 -5.43
N SER A 69 -11.01 2.13 -6.54
CA SER A 69 -12.05 2.14 -7.58
C SER A 69 -12.43 0.73 -8.07
N ALA A 70 -11.49 -0.21 -8.13
CA ALA A 70 -11.75 -1.60 -8.51
C ALA A 70 -12.75 -2.32 -7.58
N ASN A 71 -12.70 -2.03 -6.27
CA ASN A 71 -13.64 -2.61 -5.29
C ASN A 71 -15.07 -2.13 -5.54
N LEU A 72 -15.23 -0.84 -5.85
CA LEU A 72 -16.52 -0.25 -6.20
C LEU A 72 -17.09 -0.86 -7.49
N VAL A 73 -16.24 -1.07 -8.51
CA VAL A 73 -16.64 -1.72 -9.76
C VAL A 73 -17.06 -3.17 -9.50
N ALA A 74 -16.29 -3.93 -8.72
CA ALA A 74 -16.62 -5.31 -8.39
C ALA A 74 -17.98 -5.44 -7.70
N ILE A 75 -18.29 -4.54 -6.77
CA ILE A 75 -19.58 -4.53 -6.06
C ILE A 75 -20.71 -4.07 -6.96
N ALA A 76 -20.50 -3.06 -7.80
CA ALA A 76 -21.49 -2.64 -8.78
C ALA A 76 -21.84 -3.76 -9.76
N VAL A 77 -20.87 -4.60 -10.12
CA VAL A 77 -21.11 -5.81 -10.92
C VAL A 77 -21.87 -6.86 -10.10
N ALA A 78 -21.46 -7.15 -8.86
CA ALA A 78 -22.14 -8.12 -7.99
C ALA A 78 -23.62 -7.75 -7.74
N GLU A 79 -23.92 -6.46 -7.58
CA GLU A 79 -25.28 -5.98 -7.36
C GLU A 79 -26.19 -6.22 -8.58
N ARG A 80 -25.64 -6.18 -9.81
CA ARG A 80 -26.38 -6.53 -11.04
C ARG A 80 -26.82 -8.00 -11.06
N PHE A 81 -26.14 -8.88 -10.32
CA PHE A 81 -26.51 -10.29 -10.15
C PHE A 81 -27.32 -10.56 -8.88
N GLY A 82 -27.76 -9.51 -8.18
CA GLY A 82 -28.57 -9.62 -6.97
C GLY A 82 -27.78 -9.81 -5.67
N TYR A 83 -26.44 -9.76 -5.71
CA TYR A 83 -25.59 -9.84 -4.53
C TYR A 83 -25.27 -8.44 -4.01
N ARG A 84 -25.84 -8.07 -2.85
CA ARG A 84 -25.51 -6.81 -2.17
C ARG A 84 -24.43 -7.04 -1.14
N ILE A 85 -23.31 -6.32 -1.29
CA ILE A 85 -22.18 -6.36 -0.36
C ILE A 85 -22.12 -5.01 0.36
N PHE A 86 -22.29 -5.02 1.67
CA PHE A 86 -22.22 -3.81 2.48
C PHE A 86 -20.77 -3.45 2.85
N PHE A 87 -20.51 -2.17 3.10
CA PHE A 87 -19.20 -1.68 3.55
C PHE A 87 -18.63 -2.48 4.73
N ARG A 88 -19.46 -2.77 5.74
CA ARG A 88 -19.06 -3.53 6.92
C ARG A 88 -18.64 -4.97 6.59
N GLU A 89 -19.33 -5.62 5.65
CA GLU A 89 -19.01 -6.99 5.24
C GLU A 89 -17.68 -7.04 4.50
N PHE A 90 -17.46 -6.07 3.62
CA PHE A 90 -16.17 -5.92 2.95
C PHE A 90 -15.07 -5.61 3.97
N LEU A 91 -15.28 -4.67 4.88
CA LEU A 91 -14.28 -4.27 5.89
C LEU A 91 -13.82 -5.45 6.76
N ILE A 92 -14.75 -6.26 7.27
CA ILE A 92 -14.43 -7.39 8.16
C ILE A 92 -13.58 -8.46 7.46
N LYS A 93 -13.70 -8.60 6.14
CA LYS A 93 -12.94 -9.58 5.34
C LYS A 93 -11.68 -8.98 4.72
N GLY A 94 -11.82 -7.80 4.14
CA GLY A 94 -10.79 -7.06 3.41
C GLY A 94 -9.69 -6.53 4.32
N MET A 95 -10.02 -6.00 5.50
CA MET A 95 -9.00 -5.44 6.40
C MET A 95 -8.02 -6.49 6.93
N PRO A 96 -8.45 -7.66 7.44
CA PRO A 96 -7.52 -8.73 7.79
C PRO A 96 -6.72 -9.24 6.59
N LEU A 97 -7.35 -9.39 5.42
CA LEU A 97 -6.67 -9.83 4.21
C LEU A 97 -5.56 -8.86 3.81
N MET A 98 -5.87 -7.56 3.77
CA MET A 98 -4.93 -6.48 3.46
C MET A 98 -3.74 -6.49 4.42
N ILE A 99 -3.98 -6.66 5.73
CA ILE A 99 -2.89 -6.74 6.73
C ILE A 99 -1.97 -7.93 6.42
N ILE A 100 -2.55 -9.11 6.18
CA ILE A 100 -1.77 -10.32 5.90
C ILE A 100 -0.96 -10.15 4.60
N THR A 101 -1.59 -9.71 3.51
CA THR A 101 -0.90 -9.54 2.22
C THR A 101 0.18 -8.48 2.30
N THR A 102 -0.08 -7.37 3.01
CA THR A 102 0.89 -6.29 3.21
C THR A 102 2.09 -6.76 4.03
N LEU A 103 1.87 -7.53 5.09
CA LEU A 103 2.96 -8.09 5.91
C LEU A 103 3.78 -9.11 5.14
N VAL A 104 3.14 -9.97 4.34
CA VAL A 104 3.85 -10.94 3.49
C VAL A 104 4.70 -10.21 2.43
N ALA A 105 4.13 -9.21 1.75
CA ALA A 105 4.85 -8.41 0.77
C ALA A 105 6.01 -7.63 1.41
N PHE A 106 5.79 -7.02 2.57
CA PHE A 106 6.84 -6.34 3.32
C PHE A 106 7.95 -7.32 3.74
N GLY A 107 7.60 -8.51 4.24
CA GLY A 107 8.56 -9.53 4.62
C GLY A 107 9.43 -9.97 3.43
N ALA A 108 8.81 -10.26 2.28
CA ALA A 108 9.53 -10.62 1.06
C ALA A 108 10.43 -9.47 0.56
N PHE A 109 9.90 -8.25 0.57
CA PHE A 109 10.64 -7.04 0.22
C PHE A 109 11.83 -6.80 1.15
N TYR A 110 11.63 -6.92 2.45
CA TYR A 110 12.68 -6.75 3.46
C TYR A 110 13.81 -7.78 3.30
N VAL A 111 13.45 -9.06 3.06
CA VAL A 111 14.43 -10.11 2.74
C VAL A 111 15.18 -9.77 1.44
N ARG A 112 14.49 -9.32 0.39
CA ARG A 112 15.16 -8.92 -0.86
C ARG A 112 16.18 -7.82 -0.61
N VAL A 113 15.82 -6.76 0.11
CA VAL A 113 16.70 -5.62 0.40
C VAL A 113 17.89 -6.01 1.27
N MET A 114 17.70 -6.93 2.22
CA MET A 114 18.77 -7.32 3.16
C MET A 114 19.79 -8.26 2.54
N TYR A 115 19.36 -9.22 1.71
CA TYR A 115 20.25 -10.24 1.14
C TYR A 115 20.71 -9.93 -0.29
N PHE A 116 20.05 -9.00 -0.96
CA PHE A 116 20.36 -8.57 -2.31
C PHE A 116 20.17 -7.04 -2.37
N PRO A 117 21.11 -6.24 -1.86
CA PRO A 117 21.05 -4.79 -2.01
C PRO A 117 21.11 -4.38 -3.49
#